data_AF-A0A1I1MG63-F1
#
_entry.id   AF-A0A1I1MG63-F1
#
_cell.length_a   1.000
_cell.length_b   1.000
_cell.length_c   1.000
_cell.angle_alpha   90.00
_cell.angle_beta   90.00
_cell.angle_gamma   90.00
#
_symmetry.space_group_name_H-M   'P 1'
#
loop_
_entity.id
_entity.type
_entity.pdbx_description
1 polymer ?
#
loop_
_entity_poly.entity_id
_entity_poly.type
_entity_poly.pdbx_seq_one_letter_code
_entity_poly.pdbx_strand_id
1 'polypeptide(L)'
;MAKITRLSLFIINRAKFRRLVKGWSAERVSLEMKLSRGYVAMMERGYLSTQYNTHEYPNLAKALDWTVADLLPPADWDLGDGTKVEKKVLSLANPEDMRLVLEGMIEDGYFDEPKSLLETVKHLYIDREGKEMERQVLERVLEELVKEDKLQKKEGYLKK
;
A
#
# COMPACT_ATOMS: atom_id res chain seq x y z
N MET A 1 1.77 2.85 -20.72
CA MET A 1 1.99 3.21 -19.30
C MET A 1 2.66 4.56 -19.23
N ALA A 2 2.39 5.35 -18.19
CA ALA A 2 3.08 6.63 -17.99
C ALA A 2 4.52 6.41 -17.50
N LYS A 3 5.38 7.42 -17.68
CA LYS A 3 6.75 7.41 -17.13
C LYS A 3 6.94 8.56 -16.14
N ILE A 4 7.56 8.27 -15.00
CA ILE A 4 7.88 9.24 -13.93
C ILE A 4 9.29 8.97 -13.39
N THR A 5 9.83 9.87 -12.57
CA THR A 5 11.14 9.64 -11.95
C THR A 5 11.07 8.47 -10.95
N ARG A 6 12.20 7.81 -10.71
CA ARG A 6 12.29 6.73 -9.72
C ARG A 6 11.84 7.19 -8.33
N LEU A 7 12.28 8.38 -7.91
CA LEU A 7 11.93 8.95 -6.60
C LEU A 7 10.41 9.16 -6.47
N SER A 8 9.76 9.73 -7.49
CA SER A 8 8.31 9.90 -7.49
C SER A 8 7.57 8.56 -7.40
N LEU A 9 8.06 7.53 -8.12
CA LEU A 9 7.47 6.20 -8.04
C LEU A 9 7.64 5.58 -6.65
N PHE A 10 8.83 5.73 -6.05
CA PHE A 10 9.11 5.28 -4.69
C PHE A 10 8.11 5.89 -3.70
N ILE A 11 7.95 7.21 -3.71
CA ILE A 11 7.06 7.93 -2.80
C ILE A 11 5.60 7.50 -2.98
N ILE A 12 5.12 7.34 -4.23
CA ILE A 12 3.76 6.86 -4.51
C ILE A 12 3.56 5.46 -3.93
N ASN A 13 4.50 4.53 -4.15
CA ASN A 13 4.41 3.17 -3.65
C ASN A 13 4.51 3.11 -2.12
N ARG A 14 5.38 3.93 -1.52
CA ARG A 14 5.56 4.03 -0.07
C ARG A 14 4.30 4.57 0.61
N ALA A 15 3.68 5.61 0.04
CA ALA A 15 2.42 6.16 0.51
C ALA A 15 1.26 5.15 0.38
N LYS A 16 1.15 4.48 -0.77
CA LYS A 16 0.12 3.45 -1.00
C LYS A 16 0.28 2.27 -0.05
N PHE A 17 1.50 1.79 0.16
CA PHE A 17 1.82 0.74 1.12
C PHE A 17 1.30 1.10 2.51
N ARG A 18 1.69 2.25 3.06
CA ARG A 18 1.26 2.67 4.41
C ARG A 18 -0.25 2.79 4.51
N ARG A 19 -0.86 3.40 3.49
CA ARG A 19 -2.31 3.56 3.42
C ARG A 19 -3.02 2.20 3.50
N LEU A 20 -2.54 1.19 2.77
CA LEU A 20 -3.09 -0.17 2.80
C LEU A 20 -2.87 -0.85 4.16
N VAL A 21 -1.67 -0.71 4.74
CA VAL A 21 -1.38 -1.22 6.09
C VAL A 21 -2.34 -0.65 7.13
N LYS A 22 -2.62 0.66 7.09
CA LYS A 22 -3.58 1.31 8.00
C LYS A 22 -5.06 1.09 7.66
N GLY A 23 -5.36 0.44 6.53
CA GLY A 23 -6.74 0.23 6.08
C GLY A 23 -7.44 1.53 5.70
N TRP A 24 -6.71 2.50 5.14
CA TRP A 24 -7.26 3.80 4.77
C TRP A 24 -7.59 3.86 3.28
N SER A 25 -8.73 4.44 2.93
CA SER A 25 -9.06 4.67 1.52
C SER A 25 -8.23 5.82 0.95
N ALA A 26 -7.99 5.81 -0.37
CA ALA A 26 -7.35 6.93 -1.06
C ALA A 26 -8.13 8.25 -0.87
N GLU A 27 -9.46 8.17 -0.80
CA GLU A 27 -10.33 9.31 -0.51
C GLU A 27 -10.08 9.87 0.88
N ARG A 28 -10.01 9.01 1.91
CA ARG A 28 -9.70 9.43 3.28
C ARG A 28 -8.39 10.21 3.34
N VAL A 29 -7.32 9.65 2.77
CA VAL A 29 -6.00 10.32 2.78
C VAL A 29 -6.05 11.64 2.00
N SER A 30 -6.79 11.71 0.89
CA SER A 30 -6.96 12.96 0.13
C SER A 30 -7.63 14.05 0.98
N LEU A 31 -8.65 13.68 1.76
CA LEU A 31 -9.38 14.61 2.63
C LEU A 31 -8.52 15.07 3.82
N GLU A 32 -7.74 14.18 4.42
CA GLU A 32 -6.78 14.53 5.49
C GLU A 32 -5.70 15.51 4.99
N MET A 33 -5.29 15.38 3.72
CA MET A 33 -4.40 16.34 3.05
C MET A 33 -5.09 17.67 2.68
N LYS A 34 -6.41 17.81 2.93
CA LYS A 34 -7.27 18.93 2.50
C LYS A 34 -7.31 19.13 0.98
N LEU A 35 -7.31 18.02 0.23
CA LEU A 35 -7.37 17.99 -1.23
C LEU A 35 -8.69 17.39 -1.74
N SER A 36 -8.88 17.42 -3.06
CA SER A 36 -10.06 16.82 -3.69
C SER A 36 -10.10 15.31 -3.46
N ARG A 37 -11.31 14.74 -3.29
CA ARG A 37 -11.53 13.32 -2.94
C ARG A 37 -10.79 12.32 -3.82
N GLY A 38 -10.56 12.66 -5.09
CA GLY A 38 -9.88 11.79 -6.06
C GLY A 38 -8.36 11.96 -6.13
N TYR A 39 -7.76 12.85 -5.33
CA TYR A 39 -6.36 13.26 -5.49
C TYR A 39 -5.36 12.10 -5.37
N VAL A 40 -5.38 11.38 -4.24
CA VAL A 40 -4.49 10.22 -4.01
C VAL A 40 -4.78 9.11 -5.01
N ALA A 41 -6.06 8.85 -5.31
CA ALA A 41 -6.43 7.85 -6.30
C ALA A 41 -5.89 8.18 -7.70
N MET A 42 -5.77 9.46 -8.05
CA MET A 42 -5.13 9.92 -9.28
C MET A 42 -3.61 9.68 -9.27
N MET A 43 -2.94 9.88 -8.14
CA MET A 43 -1.51 9.58 -7.99
C MET A 43 -1.22 8.09 -8.14
N GLU A 44 -2.11 7.22 -7.67
CA GLU A 44 -1.93 5.77 -7.73
C GLU A 44 -2.26 5.15 -9.11
N ARG A 45 -2.75 5.93 -10.08
CA ARG A 45 -3.04 5.44 -11.44
C ARG A 45 -1.76 5.32 -12.27
N GLY A 46 -1.39 4.09 -12.65
CA GLY A 46 -0.17 3.80 -13.43
C GLY A 46 -0.17 4.35 -14.88
N TYR A 47 -1.33 4.69 -15.43
CA TYR A 47 -1.44 5.29 -16.77
C TYR A 47 -1.36 6.83 -16.76
N LEU A 48 -1.40 7.48 -15.59
CA LEU A 48 -1.23 8.92 -15.45
C LEU A 48 0.18 9.23 -14.96
N SER A 49 0.83 10.25 -15.52
CA SER A 49 2.15 10.73 -15.07
C SER A 49 2.09 11.61 -13.81
N THR A 50 0.91 11.72 -13.21
CA THR A 50 0.69 12.47 -11.96
C THR A 50 1.57 11.94 -10.84
N GLN A 51 2.10 12.87 -10.05
CA GLN A 51 2.99 12.61 -8.93
C GLN A 51 2.76 13.66 -7.84
N TYR A 52 3.06 13.32 -6.59
CA TYR A 52 3.01 14.28 -5.49
C TYR A 52 4.06 15.37 -5.70
N ASN A 53 3.67 16.62 -5.46
CA ASN A 53 4.62 17.71 -5.41
C ASN A 53 5.39 17.70 -4.09
N THR A 54 6.63 18.16 -4.07
CA THR A 54 7.46 18.21 -2.86
C THR A 54 6.85 19.02 -1.73
N HIS A 55 6.12 20.09 -2.05
CA HIS A 55 5.41 20.90 -1.05
C HIS A 55 4.24 20.16 -0.37
N GLU A 56 3.79 19.03 -0.94
CA GLU A 56 2.71 18.20 -0.40
C GLU A 56 3.22 17.15 0.60
N TYR A 57 4.53 16.86 0.61
CA TYR A 57 5.10 15.77 1.42
C TYR A 57 4.81 15.90 2.92
N PRO A 58 4.90 17.10 3.54
CA PRO A 58 4.55 17.24 4.96
C PRO A 58 3.09 16.86 5.26
N ASN A 59 2.15 17.28 4.40
CA ASN A 59 0.73 16.95 4.57
C ASN A 59 0.44 15.48 4.26
N LEU A 60 1.10 14.91 3.25
CA LEU A 60 1.00 13.49 2.94
C LEU A 60 1.50 12.62 4.09
N ALA A 61 2.68 12.94 4.65
CA ALA A 61 3.25 12.20 5.76
C ALA A 61 2.35 12.27 6.99
N LYS A 62 1.89 13.47 7.34
CA LYS A 62 0.92 13.67 8.43
C LYS A 62 -0.37 12.88 8.21
N ALA A 63 -0.93 12.90 7.00
CA ALA A 63 -2.13 12.14 6.65
C ALA A 63 -1.92 10.62 6.68
N LEU A 64 -0.68 10.15 6.69
CA LEU A 64 -0.27 8.73 6.78
C LEU A 64 0.21 8.33 8.19
N ASP A 65 0.12 9.23 9.16
CA ASP A 65 0.68 9.09 10.51
C ASP A 65 2.17 8.72 10.47
N TRP A 66 2.91 9.52 9.70
CA TRP A 66 4.33 9.37 9.39
C TRP A 66 5.03 10.73 9.38
N THR A 67 6.36 10.71 9.38
CA THR A 67 7.21 11.85 9.09
C THR A 67 7.59 11.88 7.61
N VAL A 68 8.13 13.01 7.14
CA VAL A 68 8.63 13.10 5.75
C VAL A 68 9.76 12.10 5.50
N ALA A 69 10.58 11.78 6.52
CA ALA A 69 11.66 10.81 6.39
C ALA A 69 11.14 9.41 6.05
N ASP A 70 9.97 9.02 6.56
CA ASP A 70 9.36 7.70 6.29
C ASP A 70 8.87 7.54 4.83
N LEU A 71 8.65 8.66 4.13
CA LEU A 71 8.28 8.71 2.72
C LEU A 71 9.49 8.65 1.78
N LEU A 72 10.64 9.10 2.25
CA LEU A 72 11.85 9.22 1.46
C LEU A 72 12.61 7.89 1.44
N PRO A 73 13.34 7.61 0.35
CA PRO A 73 14.20 6.45 0.31
C PRO A 73 15.37 6.60 1.32
N PRO A 74 16.02 5.47 1.69
CA PRO A 74 17.26 5.48 2.46
C PRO A 74 18.34 6.38 1.83
N ALA A 75 19.27 6.86 2.65
CA ALA A 75 20.31 7.79 2.21
C ALA A 75 21.25 7.21 1.13
N ASP A 76 21.43 5.90 1.10
CA ASP A 76 22.27 5.15 0.14
C ASP A 76 21.51 4.71 -1.13
N TRP A 77 20.25 5.12 -1.29
CA TRP A 77 19.44 4.74 -2.43
C TRP A 77 19.88 5.45 -3.72
N ASP A 78 19.99 4.68 -4.81
CA ASP A 78 20.32 5.21 -6.14
C ASP A 78 19.17 6.09 -6.68
N LEU A 79 19.31 7.40 -6.48
CA LEU A 79 18.43 8.44 -7.01
C LEU A 79 18.31 8.39 -8.54
N GLY A 80 19.27 7.74 -9.22
CA GLY A 80 19.41 7.71 -10.66
C GLY A 80 19.86 9.06 -11.23
N ASP A 81 20.00 9.09 -12.55
CA ASP A 81 20.39 10.26 -13.35
C ASP A 81 19.19 11.15 -13.74
N GLY A 82 18.03 10.95 -13.12
CA GLY A 82 16.77 11.61 -13.49
C GLY A 82 16.00 10.89 -14.62
N THR A 83 16.50 9.76 -15.13
CA THR A 83 15.78 8.95 -16.12
C THR A 83 14.40 8.52 -15.59
N LYS A 84 13.39 8.72 -16.44
CA LYS A 84 12.02 8.32 -16.12
C LYS A 84 11.83 6.82 -16.38
N VAL A 85 11.23 6.14 -15.41
CA VAL A 85 10.87 4.73 -15.44
C VAL A 85 9.38 4.56 -15.65
N GLU A 86 8.95 3.36 -16.07
CA GLU A 86 7.52 3.03 -16.13
C GLU A 86 6.88 3.13 -14.76
N LYS A 87 5.73 3.80 -14.68
CA LYS A 87 4.97 3.94 -13.44
C LYS A 87 4.23 2.64 -13.11
N LYS A 88 4.93 1.73 -12.43
CA LYS A 88 4.38 0.47 -11.89
C LYS A 88 4.04 0.66 -10.42
N VAL A 89 2.80 1.08 -10.18
CA VAL A 89 2.30 1.30 -8.81
C VAL A 89 1.99 -0.05 -8.16
N LEU A 90 2.33 -0.20 -6.87
CA LEU A 90 2.04 -1.36 -6.03
C LEU A 90 0.61 -1.88 -6.28
N SER A 91 0.47 -3.18 -6.52
CA SER A 91 -0.79 -3.83 -6.86
C SER A 91 -1.03 -5.08 -6.03
N LEU A 92 -2.18 -5.15 -5.36
CA LEU A 92 -2.60 -6.34 -4.62
C LEU A 92 -2.89 -7.56 -5.52
N ALA A 93 -2.89 -7.39 -6.84
CA ALA A 93 -2.96 -8.52 -7.79
C ALA A 93 -1.57 -9.15 -8.05
N ASN A 94 -0.50 -8.54 -7.54
CA ASN A 94 0.84 -9.09 -7.56
C ASN A 94 1.14 -9.74 -6.19
N PRO A 95 1.59 -11.02 -6.14
CA PRO A 95 1.86 -11.70 -4.88
C PRO A 95 2.92 -11.05 -3.99
N GLU A 96 4.00 -10.52 -4.57
CA GLU A 96 5.08 -9.87 -3.80
C GLU A 96 4.59 -8.58 -3.15
N ASP A 97 3.83 -7.77 -3.88
CA ASP A 97 3.21 -6.55 -3.36
C ASP A 97 2.17 -6.85 -2.27
N MET A 98 1.37 -7.90 -2.44
CA MET A 98 0.42 -8.36 -1.42
C MET A 98 1.17 -8.81 -0.16
N ARG A 99 2.22 -9.61 -0.31
CA ARG A 99 3.05 -10.10 0.80
C ARG A 99 3.67 -8.95 1.56
N LEU A 100 4.24 -7.97 0.86
CA LEU A 100 4.77 -6.75 1.45
C LEU A 100 3.72 -6.04 2.32
N VAL A 101 2.50 -5.86 1.81
CA VAL A 101 1.42 -5.21 2.57
C VAL A 101 1.01 -6.04 3.79
N LEU A 102 0.85 -7.36 3.66
CA LEU A 102 0.46 -8.23 4.76
C LEU A 102 1.52 -8.30 5.85
N GLU A 103 2.80 -8.39 5.49
CA GLU A 103 3.90 -8.31 6.46
C GLU A 103 3.89 -6.94 7.17
N GLY A 104 3.66 -5.85 6.44
CA GLY A 104 3.47 -4.53 7.05
C GLY A 104 2.26 -4.46 8.00
N MET A 105 1.17 -5.17 7.70
CA MET A 105 0.00 -5.28 8.59
C MET A 105 0.32 -6.10 9.85
N ILE A 106 1.12 -7.16 9.74
CA ILE A 106 1.62 -7.96 10.87
C ILE A 106 2.53 -7.13 11.78
N GLU A 107 3.35 -6.25 11.20
CA GLU A 107 4.22 -5.33 11.94
C GLU A 107 3.44 -4.19 12.61
N ASP A 108 2.40 -3.65 11.96
CA ASP A 108 1.53 -2.60 12.50
C ASP A 108 0.50 -3.13 13.53
N GLY A 109 0.52 -4.44 13.82
CA GLY A 109 -0.31 -5.06 14.86
C GLY A 109 -1.74 -5.42 14.44
N TYR A 110 -2.05 -5.41 13.14
CA TYR A 110 -3.40 -5.73 12.65
C TYR A 110 -3.88 -7.14 13.05
N PHE A 111 -2.94 -8.09 13.11
CA PHE A 111 -3.19 -9.50 13.46
C PHE A 111 -2.87 -9.84 14.93
N ASP A 112 -2.66 -8.84 15.80
CA ASP A 112 -2.47 -9.07 17.25
C ASP A 112 -3.73 -9.66 17.89
N GLU A 113 -4.90 -9.34 17.31
CA GLU A 113 -6.17 -9.97 17.60
C GLU A 113 -6.61 -10.87 16.44
N PRO A 114 -7.38 -11.95 16.69
CA PRO A 114 -7.87 -12.83 15.62
C PRO A 114 -8.67 -12.05 14.55
N LYS A 115 -8.29 -12.22 13.28
CA LYS A 115 -8.95 -11.62 12.11
C LYS A 115 -9.48 -12.66 11.16
N SER A 116 -10.72 -12.50 10.73
CA SER A 116 -11.28 -13.29 9.65
C SER A 116 -10.74 -12.86 8.28
N LEU A 117 -10.84 -13.75 7.30
CA LEU A 117 -10.56 -13.41 5.90
C LEU A 117 -11.43 -12.24 5.43
N LEU A 118 -12.70 -12.20 5.83
CA LEU A 118 -13.64 -11.14 5.46
C LEU A 118 -13.20 -9.77 5.99
N GLU A 119 -12.73 -9.70 7.24
CA GLU A 119 -12.18 -8.47 7.81
C GLU A 119 -10.96 -7.99 7.04
N THR A 120 -10.07 -8.91 6.67
CA THR A 120 -8.86 -8.60 5.90
C THR A 120 -9.21 -8.09 4.49
N VAL A 121 -10.18 -8.71 3.83
CA VAL A 121 -10.72 -8.31 2.51
C VAL A 121 -11.31 -6.89 2.57
N LYS A 122 -12.07 -6.58 3.62
CA LYS A 122 -12.65 -5.24 3.84
C LYS A 122 -11.58 -4.20 4.14
N HIS A 123 -10.60 -4.53 4.99
CA HIS A 123 -9.47 -3.65 5.32
C HIS A 123 -8.69 -3.20 4.08
N LEU A 124 -8.52 -4.12 3.13
CA LEU A 124 -7.81 -3.87 1.87
C LEU A 124 -8.70 -3.29 0.75
N TYR A 125 -9.99 -3.06 1.00
CA TYR A 125 -10.97 -2.56 0.01
C TYR A 125 -11.03 -3.41 -1.28
N ILE A 126 -11.01 -4.73 -1.11
CA ILE A 126 -11.11 -5.73 -2.18
C ILE A 126 -12.36 -6.62 -2.05
N ASP A 127 -13.35 -6.18 -1.27
CA ASP A 127 -14.68 -6.78 -1.12
C ASP A 127 -15.64 -6.46 -2.30
N ARG A 128 -15.30 -5.48 -3.13
CA ARG A 128 -16.07 -5.05 -4.31
C ARG A 128 -15.91 -5.99 -5.51
N GLU A 129 -16.83 -5.86 -6.47
CA GLU A 129 -16.79 -6.54 -7.76
C GLU A 129 -15.52 -6.19 -8.57
N GLY A 130 -14.99 -7.15 -9.33
CA GLY A 130 -13.80 -6.95 -10.16
C GLY A 130 -12.48 -7.05 -9.40
N LYS A 131 -12.50 -7.67 -8.21
CA LYS A 131 -11.33 -7.88 -7.33
C LYS A 131 -11.04 -9.35 -7.06
N GLU A 132 -11.50 -10.22 -7.95
CA GLU A 132 -11.38 -11.67 -7.83
C GLU A 132 -9.91 -12.09 -7.80
N MET A 133 -9.08 -11.47 -8.65
CA MET A 133 -7.64 -11.73 -8.71
C MET A 133 -6.94 -11.33 -7.40
N GLU A 134 -7.21 -10.13 -6.88
CA GLU A 134 -6.64 -9.68 -5.61
C GLU A 134 -7.05 -10.57 -4.44
N ARG A 135 -8.29 -11.07 -4.43
CA ARG A 135 -8.76 -12.02 -3.39
C ARG A 135 -8.06 -13.37 -3.49
N GLN A 136 -7.88 -13.91 -4.69
CA GLN A 136 -7.12 -15.15 -4.89
C GLN A 136 -5.66 -15.00 -4.45
N VAL A 137 -5.03 -13.86 -4.77
CA VAL A 137 -3.66 -13.56 -4.33
C VAL A 137 -3.60 -13.40 -2.81
N LEU A 138 -4.57 -12.72 -2.19
CA LEU A 138 -4.66 -12.59 -0.73
C LEU A 138 -4.70 -13.97 -0.05
N GLU A 139 -5.63 -14.84 -0.46
CA GLU A 139 -5.77 -16.18 0.13
C GLU A 139 -4.48 -16.99 0.00
N ARG A 140 -3.88 -16.99 -1.19
CA ARG A 140 -2.61 -17.68 -1.44
C ARG A 140 -1.50 -17.18 -0.52
N VAL A 141 -1.30 -15.86 -0.44
CA VAL A 141 -0.20 -15.29 0.34
C VAL A 141 -0.43 -15.49 1.84
N LEU A 142 -1.68 -15.41 2.31
CA LEU A 142 -2.00 -15.75 3.71
C LEU A 142 -1.67 -17.20 4.04
N GLU A 143 -1.93 -18.15 3.14
CA GLU A 143 -1.53 -19.55 3.33
C GLU A 143 -0.01 -19.73 3.38
N GLU A 144 0.73 -19.00 2.55
CA GLU A 144 2.19 -18.97 2.58
C GLU A 144 2.70 -18.43 3.93
N LEU A 145 2.16 -17.31 4.41
CA LEU A 145 2.51 -16.73 5.71
C LEU A 145 2.19 -17.65 6.89
N VAL A 146 1.13 -18.46 6.80
CA VAL A 146 0.81 -19.49 7.79
C VAL A 146 1.81 -20.64 7.75
N LYS A 147 2.23 -21.09 6.56
CA LYS A 147 3.27 -22.13 6.41
C LYS A 147 4.64 -21.69 6.90
N GLU A 148 4.90 -20.39 6.89
CA GLU A 148 6.13 -19.77 7.41
C GLU A 148 6.06 -19.44 8.91
N ASP A 149 4.99 -19.84 9.61
CA ASP A 149 4.75 -19.55 11.04
C ASP A 149 4.71 -18.05 11.38
N LYS A 150 4.45 -17.17 10.39
CA LYS A 150 4.22 -15.73 10.62
C LYS A 150 2.80 -15.40 11.06
N LEU A 151 1.87 -16.31 10.77
CA LEU A 151 0.48 -16.27 11.19
C LEU A 151 0.02 -17.67 11.60
N GLN A 152 -0.89 -17.74 12.56
CA GLN A 152 -1.58 -18.95 12.97
C GLN A 152 -3.01 -18.92 12.49
N LYS A 153 -3.50 -20.03 11.93
CA LYS A 153 -4.88 -20.20 11.50
C LYS A 153 -5.64 -21.10 12.46
N LYS A 154 -6.67 -20.56 13.13
CA LYS A 154 -7.54 -21.33 14.03
C LYS A 154 -9.01 -20.99 13.76
N GLU A 155 -9.82 -22.00 13.47
CA GLU A 155 -11.28 -21.86 13.28
C GLU A 155 -11.69 -20.78 12.24
N GLY A 156 -10.87 -20.59 11.20
CA GLY A 156 -11.11 -19.59 10.15
C GLY A 156 -10.61 -18.17 10.46
N TYR A 157 -9.96 -17.97 11.62
CA TYR A 157 -9.30 -16.72 12.01
C TYR A 157 -7.78 -16.83 11.88
N LEU A 158 -7.15 -15.68 11.64
CA LEU A 158 -5.71 -15.48 11.52
C LEU A 158 -5.22 -14.60 12.67
N LYS A 159 -4.12 -15.00 13.31
CA LYS A 159 -3.48 -14.25 14.39
C LYS A 159 -1.95 -14.37 14.28
N LYS A 160 -1.21 -13.34 14.69
CA LYS A 160 0.24 -13.40 14.86
C LYS A 160 0.62 -14.20 16.12
#